data_AF-A0A6N4VDD1-F1
#
_entry.id   AF-A0A6N4VDD1-F1
#
_cell.length_a   1.000
_cell.length_b   1.000
_cell.length_c   1.000
_cell.angle_alpha   90.00
_cell.angle_beta   90.00
_cell.angle_gamma   90.00
#
_symmetry.space_group_name_H-M   'P 1'
#
loop_
_entity.id
_entity.type
_entity.pdbx_description
1 polymer ?
#
loop_
_entity_poly.entity_id
_entity_poly.type
_entity_poly.pdbx_seq_one_letter_code
_entity_poly.pdbx_strand_id
1 'polypeptide(L)' 'MTDPQTGRDGRLLIDGDRATLAFERRLPFPIDVVWAAITDPAQRCRWFGETTIDAREGGLIDMVADGPPLCRNENG' A
#
# COMPACT_ATOMS: atom_id res chain seq x y z
N MET A 1 15.71 -14.86 -19.39
CA MET A 1 14.48 -14.09 -19.15
C MET A 1 13.76 -14.82 -18.02
N THR A 2 14.10 -14.61 -16.75
CA THR A 2 13.90 -13.37 -15.96
C THR A 2 14.96 -13.29 -14.84
N ASP A 3 15.49 -12.08 -14.57
CA ASP A 3 16.35 -11.80 -13.40
C ASP A 3 15.47 -11.65 -12.14
N PRO A 4 15.71 -12.41 -11.04
CA PRO A 4 15.01 -12.18 -9.79
C PRO A 4 15.60 -10.94 -9.10
N GLN A 5 15.22 -9.74 -9.58
CA GLN A 5 15.50 -8.51 -8.86
C GLN A 5 14.84 -8.57 -7.49
N THR A 6 15.64 -8.87 -6.46
CA THR A 6 15.27 -8.66 -5.06
C THR A 6 15.47 -7.17 -4.76
N GLY A 7 14.67 -6.32 -5.41
CA GLY A 7 14.69 -4.87 -5.30
C GLY A 7 13.53 -4.34 -4.45
N ARG A 8 13.46 -3.02 -4.25
CA ARG A 8 12.24 -2.36 -3.71
C ARG A 8 11.02 -2.60 -4.61
N ASP A 9 11.22 -3.11 -5.80
CA ASP A 9 10.18 -3.42 -6.75
C ASP A 9 9.63 -4.79 -6.31
N GLY A 10 8.41 -4.84 -5.78
CA GLY A 10 7.81 -6.08 -5.27
C GLY A 10 7.72 -7.16 -6.35
N ARG A 11 7.41 -8.40 -5.95
CA ARG A 11 7.24 -9.51 -6.88
C ARG A 11 5.82 -9.53 -7.43
N LEU A 12 5.67 -9.48 -8.75
CA LEU A 12 4.41 -9.73 -9.44
C LEU A 12 4.26 -11.24 -9.72
N LEU A 13 3.16 -11.83 -9.27
CA LEU A 13 2.74 -13.20 -9.56
C LEU A 13 1.44 -13.14 -10.36
N ILE A 14 1.36 -13.88 -11.47
CA ILE A 14 0.17 -13.97 -12.30
C ILE A 14 -0.31 -15.42 -12.29
N ASP A 15 -1.56 -15.63 -11.91
CA ASP A 15 -2.24 -16.93 -11.87
C ASP A 15 -3.60 -16.82 -12.57
N GLY A 16 -3.66 -17.29 -13.82
CA GLY A 16 -4.83 -17.11 -14.67
C GLY A 16 -5.17 -15.64 -14.90
N ASP A 17 -6.36 -15.23 -14.44
CA ASP A 17 -6.86 -13.85 -14.49
C ASP A 17 -6.49 -13.03 -13.25
N ARG A 18 -5.77 -13.61 -12.28
CA ARG A 18 -5.43 -12.96 -11.02
C ARG A 18 -3.97 -12.51 -10.99
N ALA A 19 -3.76 -11.25 -10.64
CA ALA A 19 -2.44 -10.69 -10.35
C ALA A 19 -2.26 -10.50 -8.83
N THR A 20 -1.10 -10.89 -8.30
CA THR A 20 -0.70 -10.64 -6.91
C THR A 20 0.61 -9.87 -6.88
N LEU A 21 0.63 -8.74 -6.19
CA LEU A 21 1.84 -7.98 -5.93
C LEU A 21 2.31 -8.22 -4.49
N ALA A 22 3.46 -8.86 -4.32
CA ALA A 22 4.02 -9.23 -3.03
C ALA A 22 5.20 -8.33 -2.66
N PHE A 23 5.12 -7.66 -1.51
CA PHE A 23 6.19 -6.85 -0.96
C PHE A 23 6.65 -7.43 0.37
N GLU A 24 7.96 -7.65 0.50
CA GLU A 24 8.59 -8.01 1.78
C GLU A 24 9.52 -6.88 2.22
N ARG A 25 9.35 -6.44 3.47
CA ARG A 25 10.13 -5.36 4.09
C ARG A 25 10.46 -5.68 5.53
N ARG A 26 11.70 -5.39 5.95
CA ARG A 26 12.10 -5.38 7.35
C ARG A 26 12.10 -3.94 7.84
N LEU A 27 11.13 -3.59 8.67
CA LEU A 27 11.02 -2.27 9.29
C LEU A 27 11.74 -2.29 10.65
N PRO A 28 12.66 -1.35 10.93
CA PRO A 28 13.40 -1.30 12.19
C PRO A 28 12.57 -0.66 13.32
N PHE A 29 11.31 -1.07 13.46
CA PHE A 29 10.35 -0.54 14.44
C PHE A 29 9.61 -1.67 15.15
N PRO A 30 9.17 -1.48 16.41
CA PRO A 30 8.30 -2.44 17.10
C PRO A 30 7.01 -2.71 16.33
N ILE A 31 6.45 -3.91 16.48
CA ILE A 31 5.26 -4.32 15.72
C ILE A 31 4.05 -3.41 15.99
N ASP A 32 3.86 -2.97 17.24
CA ASP A 32 2.74 -2.09 17.61
C ASP A 32 2.82 -0.73 16.91
N VAL A 33 4.05 -0.23 16.71
CA VAL A 33 4.30 1.03 15.98
C VAL A 33 3.98 0.86 14.50
N VAL A 34 4.42 -0.26 13.91
CA VAL A 34 4.10 -0.59 12.51
C VAL A 34 2.59 -0.78 12.33
N TRP A 35 1.93 -1.46 13.26
CA TRP A 35 0.49 -1.69 13.22
C TRP A 35 -0.28 -0.38 13.32
N ALA A 36 0.06 0.49 14.27
CA ALA A 36 -0.56 1.81 14.39
C ALA A 36 -0.37 2.64 13.11
N ALA A 37 0.80 2.63 12.49
CA ALA A 37 1.03 3.33 11.23
C ALA A 37 0.12 2.82 10.07
N ILE A 38 -0.37 1.58 10.15
CA ILE A 38 -1.26 0.95 9.17
C ILE A 38 -2.75 1.17 9.54
N THR A 39 -3.11 1.15 10.82
CA THR A 39 -4.52 1.11 11.26
C THR A 39 -5.02 2.36 11.98
N ASP A 40 -4.16 3.24 12.48
CA ASP A 40 -4.56 4.51 13.08
C ASP A 40 -4.79 5.57 11.97
N PRO A 41 -6.02 6.07 11.77
CA PRO A 41 -6.31 7.10 10.76
C PRO A 41 -5.36 8.30 10.80
N ALA A 42 -4.99 8.77 12.00
CA ALA A 42 -4.16 9.97 12.16
C ALA A 42 -2.69 9.75 11.77
N GLN A 43 -2.25 8.49 11.73
CA GLN A 43 -0.90 8.12 11.29
C GLN A 43 -0.91 7.69 9.83
N ARG A 44 -1.91 6.92 9.42
CA ARG A 44 -2.05 6.40 8.06
C ARG A 44 -2.23 7.51 7.03
N CYS A 45 -2.96 8.58 7.36
CA CYS A 45 -3.16 9.73 6.48
C CYS A 45 -1.86 10.41 6.04
N ARG A 46 -0.78 10.25 6.80
CA ARG A 46 0.53 10.85 6.49
C ARG A 46 1.22 10.22 5.29
N TRP A 47 0.80 9.02 4.86
CA TRP A 47 1.50 8.28 3.80
C TRP A 47 0.59 7.50 2.84
N PHE A 48 -0.69 7.30 3.18
CA PHE A 48 -1.60 6.47 2.38
C PHE A 48 -2.97 7.13 2.12
N GLY A 49 -3.14 8.40 2.50
CA GLY A 49 -4.37 9.18 2.32
C GLY A 49 -5.35 9.09 3.49
N GLU A 50 -6.28 10.03 3.54
CA GLU A 50 -7.33 10.07 4.56
C GLU A 50 -8.15 8.78 4.56
N THR A 51 -8.37 8.19 5.74
CA THR A 51 -9.04 6.90 5.88
C THR A 51 -9.93 6.87 7.12
N THR A 52 -11.11 6.25 7.01
CA THR A 52 -11.86 5.73 8.17
C THR A 52 -11.81 4.19 8.22
N ILE A 53 -11.60 3.61 9.41
CA ILE A 53 -11.50 2.15 9.62
C ILE A 53 -12.46 1.71 10.74
N ASP A 54 -13.42 0.84 10.41
CA ASP A 54 -14.19 0.07 11.39
C ASP A 54 -13.43 -1.22 11.72
N ALA A 55 -12.60 -1.19 12.76
CA ALA A 55 -11.60 -2.21 13.09
C ALA A 55 -12.19 -3.46 13.78
N ARG A 56 -13.13 -4.12 13.09
CA ARG A 56 -13.73 -5.39 13.47
C ARG A 56 -13.87 -6.30 12.26
N GLU A 57 -14.08 -7.58 12.50
CA GLU A 57 -14.41 -8.52 11.43
C GLU A 57 -15.70 -8.10 10.71
N GLY A 58 -15.65 -8.11 9.38
CA GLY A 58 -16.74 -7.61 8.52
C GLY A 58 -16.96 -6.10 8.57
N GLY A 59 -16.03 -5.33 9.14
CA GLY A 59 -16.02 -3.86 9.11
C GLY A 59 -15.65 -3.30 7.74
N LEU A 60 -15.88 -2.01 7.55
CA LEU A 60 -15.58 -1.27 6.32
C LEU A 60 -14.35 -0.37 6.49
N ILE A 61 -13.62 -0.20 5.39
CA ILE A 61 -12.53 0.77 5.25
C ILE A 61 -12.92 1.70 4.10
N ASP A 62 -12.99 3.00 4.39
CA ASP A 62 -13.21 4.05 3.40
C ASP A 62 -11.96 4.93 3.29
N MET A 63 -11.62 5.36 2.08
CA MET A 63 -10.36 6.02 1.78
C MET A 63 -10.49 7.02 0.64
N VAL A 64 -9.92 8.21 0.85
CA VAL A 64 -9.61 9.16 -0.23
C VAL A 64 -8.14 9.00 -0.58
N ALA A 65 -7.87 8.50 -1.78
CA ALA A 65 -6.51 8.31 -2.24
C ALA A 65 -5.90 9.67 -2.63
N ASP A 66 -4.92 10.12 -1.85
CA ASP A 66 -4.09 11.27 -2.20
C ASP A 66 -2.93 10.80 -3.09
N GLY A 67 -3.23 10.61 -4.37
CA GLY A 67 -2.20 10.33 -5.36
C GLY A 67 -1.29 11.54 -5.57
N PRO A 68 -0.03 11.36 -6.01
CA PRO A 68 0.72 12.46 -6.60
C PRO A 68 -0.12 13.10 -7.74
N PRO A 69 0.02 14.41 -8.02
CA PRO A 69 -0.65 15.02 -9.16
C PRO A 69 -0.40 14.14 -10.39
N LEU A 70 -1.46 13.77 -11.11
CA LEU A 70 -1.31 13.04 -12.37
C LEU A 70 -0.32 13.84 -13.22
N CYS A 71 0.71 13.17 -13.74
CA CYS A 71 1.63 13.80 -14.69
C CYS A 71 0.79 14.49 -15.76
N ARG A 72 0.98 15.80 -15.95
CA ARG A 72 0.26 16.57 -16.97
C ARG A 72 0.45 15.86 -18.31
N ASN A 73 -0.65 15.44 -18.91
CA ASN A 73 -0.68 14.78 -20.20
C ASN A 73 0.09 15.64 -21.21
N GLU A 74 1.21 15.14 -21.73
CA GLU A 74 1.98 15.76 -22.82
C GLU A 74 1.30 15.46 -24.17
N ASN A 75 0.11 15.99 -24.37
CA ASN A 75 -0.48 16.08 -25.71
C ASN A 75 -1.18 17.44 -25.82
N GLY A 76 -0.42 18.40 -26.35
CA GLY A 76 -0.87 19.66 -26.92
C GLY A 76 0.00 19.96 -28.12
#